data_AF-A0A2A2L9U1-F1
#
_entry.id   AF-A0A2A2L9U1-F1
#
_cell.length_a   1.000
_cell.length_b   1.000
_cell.length_c   1.000
_cell.angle_alpha   90.00
_cell.angle_beta   90.00
_cell.angle_gamma   90.00
#
_symmetry.space_group_name_H-M   'P 1'
#
loop_
_entity.id
_entity.type
_entity.pdbx_description
1 polymer ?
#
loop_
_entity_poly.entity_id
_entity_poly.type
_entity_poly.pdbx_seq_one_letter_code
_entity_poly.pdbx_strand_id
1 'polypeptide(L)'
;MNVSNWYHDVFRKTPFVNFHCLENLPYTYEDLFGIFKDTKRLRLTNSHMITDEQVCKIVQDFYEGKHDEDYIFEIGVGGENVKVEDYLKLIPKEAYRLKVIRKRSFDSSYEMKTWAKMTDRFGRKWALVDMTIHDEMDEGNLRIYNMKYSGVRHCGWGFCS
;
A
#
# COMPACT_ATOMS: atom_id res chain seq x y z
N MET A 1 7.73 27.98 17.61
CA MET A 1 9.08 27.52 17.23
C MET A 1 8.95 26.78 15.91
N ASN A 2 9.52 27.33 14.85
CA ASN A 2 9.47 26.77 13.51
C ASN A 2 10.61 25.75 13.40
N VAL A 3 10.38 24.52 13.87
CA VAL A 3 11.31 23.42 13.63
C VAL A 3 11.12 23.03 12.18
N SER A 4 11.78 23.75 11.27
CA SER A 4 12.08 23.27 9.94
C SER A 4 12.86 21.97 10.13
N ASN A 5 12.15 20.87 9.93
CA ASN A 5 12.32 19.64 10.70
C ASN A 5 13.32 18.74 9.97
N TRP A 6 14.57 18.72 10.43
CA TRP A 6 15.63 17.82 9.95
C TRP A 6 15.17 16.36 9.80
N TYR A 7 14.22 15.91 10.63
CA TYR A 7 13.55 14.62 10.48
C TYR A 7 12.86 14.46 9.11
N HIS A 8 12.14 15.47 8.62
CA HIS A 8 11.47 15.41 7.32
C HIS A 8 12.48 15.32 6.18
N ASP A 9 13.64 15.97 6.29
CA ASP A 9 14.70 15.87 5.28
C ASP A 9 15.39 14.51 5.30
N VAL A 10 15.57 13.91 6.48
CA VAL A 10 16.02 12.51 6.60
C VAL A 10 14.98 11.58 5.99
N PHE A 11 13.71 11.73 6.34
CA PHE A 11 12.60 10.91 5.83
C PHE A 11 12.44 11.01 4.32
N ARG A 12 12.49 12.21 3.73
CA ARG A 12 12.44 12.41 2.27
C ARG A 12 13.56 11.70 1.52
N LYS A 13 14.74 11.58 2.13
CA LYS A 13 15.89 10.90 1.54
C LYS A 13 15.93 9.41 1.87
N THR A 14 15.07 8.95 2.78
CA THR A 14 15.07 7.56 3.23
C THR A 14 14.26 6.71 2.22
N PRO A 15 14.87 5.68 1.62
CA PRO A 15 14.19 4.87 0.61
C PRO A 15 13.12 3.95 1.21
N PHE A 16 13.20 3.65 2.51
CA PHE A 16 12.25 2.81 3.22
C PHE A 16 11.88 3.40 4.57
N VAL A 17 10.59 3.69 4.76
CA VAL A 17 10.06 4.18 6.02
C VAL A 17 8.97 3.23 6.50
N ASN A 18 9.06 2.83 7.77
CA ASN A 18 8.09 1.96 8.40
C ASN A 18 7.62 2.58 9.72
N PHE A 19 6.32 2.85 9.81
CA PHE A 19 5.68 3.33 11.02
C PHE A 19 5.00 2.17 11.74
N HIS A 20 5.39 1.97 12.99
CA HIS A 20 4.74 1.07 13.93
C HIS A 20 3.93 1.89 14.93
N CYS A 21 2.62 1.63 15.00
CA CYS A 21 1.69 2.31 15.90
C CYS A 21 1.55 3.81 15.60
N LEU A 22 0.47 4.18 14.89
CA LEU A 22 0.17 5.58 14.58
C LEU A 22 -0.44 6.35 15.77
N GLU A 23 -0.68 5.68 16.91
CA GLU A 23 -1.21 6.33 18.11
C GLU A 23 -0.20 7.39 18.59
N ASN A 24 -0.60 8.66 18.52
CA ASN A 24 0.17 9.85 18.92
C ASN A 24 1.19 10.39 17.92
N LEU A 25 1.11 10.04 16.62
CA LEU A 25 1.87 10.80 15.62
C LEU A 25 1.33 12.24 15.51
N PRO A 26 2.20 13.26 15.51
CA PRO A 26 1.79 14.65 15.32
C PRO A 26 1.50 14.98 13.84
N TYR A 27 1.27 13.97 13.02
CA TYR A 27 1.09 14.09 11.57
C TYR A 27 -0.34 13.71 11.21
N THR A 28 -0.98 14.60 10.45
CA THR A 28 -2.24 14.28 9.79
C THR A 28 -2.02 13.30 8.64
N TYR A 29 -3.11 12.76 8.12
CA TYR A 29 -3.10 11.96 6.89
C TYR A 29 -2.40 12.71 5.75
N GLU A 30 -2.77 13.98 5.54
CA GLU A 30 -2.21 14.83 4.50
C GLU A 30 -0.70 15.08 4.70
N ASP A 31 -0.26 15.18 5.96
CA ASP A 31 1.16 15.30 6.30
C ASP A 31 1.95 14.05 5.89
N LEU A 32 1.45 12.85 6.17
CA LEU A 32 2.15 11.60 5.79
C LEU A 32 2.34 11.53 4.27
N PHE A 33 1.30 11.82 3.49
CA PHE A 33 1.42 11.82 2.03
C PHE A 33 2.36 12.92 1.51
N GLY A 34 2.27 14.13 2.05
CA GLY A 34 3.14 15.24 1.65
C GLY A 34 4.62 15.01 2.00
N ILE A 35 4.89 14.40 3.14
CA ILE A 35 6.25 14.14 3.64
C ILE A 35 6.89 12.97 2.87
N PHE A 36 6.13 11.90 2.63
CA PHE A 36 6.66 10.64 2.11
C PHE A 36 6.42 10.43 0.61
N LYS A 37 5.95 11.45 -0.12
CA LYS A 37 5.74 11.38 -1.58
C LYS A 37 6.94 10.86 -2.39
N ASP A 38 8.16 11.09 -1.89
CA ASP A 38 9.42 10.72 -2.55
C ASP A 38 10.03 9.42 -1.96
N THR A 39 9.38 8.82 -0.95
CA THR A 39 9.86 7.59 -0.30
C THR A 39 9.54 6.38 -1.17
N LYS A 40 10.56 5.61 -1.57
CA LYS A 40 10.33 4.44 -2.44
C LYS A 40 9.46 3.37 -1.78
N ARG A 41 9.55 3.17 -0.47
CA ARG A 41 8.70 2.22 0.24
C ARG A 41 8.22 2.78 1.57
N LEU A 42 6.91 2.96 1.68
CA LEU A 42 6.25 3.44 2.89
C LEU A 42 5.35 2.33 3.44
N ARG A 43 5.57 1.97 4.71
CA ARG A 43 4.75 0.99 5.43
C ARG A 43 4.15 1.64 6.68
N LEU A 44 2.84 1.50 6.84
CA LEU A 44 2.08 1.92 8.02
C LEU A 44 1.48 0.65 8.66
N THR A 45 1.87 0.33 9.90
CA THR A 45 1.38 -0.85 10.65
C THR A 45 0.65 -0.43 11.93
N ASN A 46 -0.28 -1.28 12.39
CA ASN A 46 -1.16 -1.03 13.54
C ASN A 46 -1.95 0.28 13.38
N SER A 47 -2.47 0.50 12.18
CA SER A 47 -3.21 1.71 11.79
C SER A 47 -4.71 1.56 12.02
N HIS A 48 -5.12 1.14 13.22
CA HIS A 48 -6.54 1.14 13.62
C HIS A 48 -7.20 2.54 13.52
N MET A 49 -6.38 3.58 13.41
CA MET A 49 -6.78 4.97 13.23
C MET A 49 -7.08 5.36 11.78
N ILE A 50 -6.73 4.52 10.79
CA ILE A 50 -7.00 4.82 9.37
C ILE A 50 -8.31 4.15 8.96
N THR A 51 -9.32 4.96 8.62
CA THR A 51 -10.64 4.47 8.20
C THR A 51 -10.62 3.97 6.76
N ASP A 52 -11.56 3.09 6.40
CA ASP A 52 -11.72 2.63 5.02
C ASP A 52 -11.91 3.78 4.02
N GLU A 53 -12.58 4.86 4.43
CA GLU A 53 -12.74 6.07 3.60
C GLU A 53 -11.40 6.76 3.33
N GLN A 54 -10.52 6.85 4.34
CA GLN A 54 -9.17 7.37 4.16
C GLN A 54 -8.38 6.46 3.23
N VAL A 55 -8.50 5.13 3.35
CA VAL A 55 -7.85 4.20 2.42
C VAL A 55 -8.37 4.38 0.99
N CYS A 56 -9.67 4.61 0.78
CA CYS A 56 -10.21 4.92 -0.56
C CYS A 56 -9.57 6.19 -1.14
N LYS A 57 -9.40 7.24 -0.32
CA LYS A 57 -8.73 8.48 -0.73
C LYS A 57 -7.26 8.23 -1.09
N ILE A 58 -6.55 7.40 -0.32
CA ILE A 58 -5.18 6.98 -0.65
C ILE A 58 -5.14 6.38 -2.05
N VAL A 59 -6.02 5.41 -2.31
CA VAL A 59 -6.06 4.71 -3.59
C VAL A 59 -6.37 5.70 -4.73
N GLN A 60 -7.26 6.67 -4.49
CA GLN A 60 -7.54 7.76 -5.43
C GLN A 60 -6.31 8.65 -5.68
N ASP A 61 -5.60 9.08 -4.63
CA ASP A 61 -4.38 9.87 -4.74
C ASP A 61 -3.29 9.11 -5.53
N PHE A 62 -3.24 7.78 -5.40
CA PHE A 62 -2.40 6.91 -6.23
C PHE A 62 -2.78 6.93 -7.71
N TYR A 63 -4.07 6.92 -8.00
CA TYR A 63 -4.60 6.96 -9.36
C TYR A 63 -4.40 8.33 -10.03
N GLU A 64 -4.58 9.43 -9.29
CA GLU A 64 -4.50 10.80 -9.81
C GLU A 64 -3.07 11.36 -9.83
N GLY A 65 -2.20 10.88 -8.93
CA GLY A 65 -0.85 11.40 -8.72
C GLY A 65 0.23 10.79 -9.61
N LYS A 66 1.28 11.58 -9.89
CA LYS A 66 2.47 11.10 -10.61
C LYS A 66 3.50 10.53 -9.63
N HIS A 67 3.36 9.25 -9.28
CA HIS A 67 4.27 8.55 -8.35
C HIS A 67 5.53 8.00 -9.02
N ASP A 68 6.63 7.82 -8.29
CA ASP A 68 7.80 7.09 -8.81
C ASP A 68 7.41 5.64 -9.14
N GLU A 69 7.98 5.06 -10.19
CA GLU A 69 7.69 3.67 -10.56
C GLU A 69 8.20 2.67 -9.51
N ASP A 70 9.21 3.04 -8.73
CA ASP A 70 9.78 2.23 -7.65
C ASP A 70 8.93 2.25 -6.36
N TYR A 71 7.81 2.98 -6.36
CA TYR A 71 7.01 3.21 -5.17
C TYR A 71 6.24 1.96 -4.72
N ILE A 72 6.32 1.64 -3.42
CA ILE A 72 5.57 0.60 -2.72
C ILE A 72 4.90 1.22 -1.49
N PHE A 73 3.57 1.14 -1.43
CA PHE A 73 2.79 1.51 -0.26
C PHE A 73 2.24 0.26 0.44
N GLU A 74 2.34 0.20 1.76
CA GLU A 74 1.75 -0.84 2.59
C GLU A 74 1.01 -0.18 3.75
N ILE A 75 -0.24 -0.56 3.95
CA ILE A 75 -1.06 -0.07 5.06
C ILE A 75 -1.77 -1.23 5.73
N GLY A 76 -1.60 -1.34 7.05
CA GLY A 76 -2.42 -2.19 7.89
C GLY A 76 -3.82 -1.60 7.97
N VAL A 77 -4.84 -2.37 7.66
CA VAL A 77 -6.23 -1.93 7.79
C VAL A 77 -6.88 -2.77 8.88
N GLY A 78 -7.53 -2.10 9.82
CA GLY A 78 -8.18 -2.78 10.93
C GLY A 78 -9.39 -3.56 10.41
N GLY A 79 -9.41 -4.88 10.60
CA GLY A 79 -10.58 -5.70 10.31
C GLY A 79 -10.26 -7.04 9.67
N GLU A 80 -11.05 -8.05 10.05
CA GLU A 80 -11.05 -9.34 9.38
C GLU A 80 -11.69 -9.18 7.99
N ASN A 81 -11.01 -9.66 6.93
CA ASN A 81 -11.51 -9.74 5.55
C ASN A 81 -11.49 -8.45 4.72
N VAL A 82 -10.33 -7.82 4.63
CA VAL A 82 -10.00 -6.77 3.65
C VAL A 82 -10.34 -7.23 2.24
N LYS A 83 -11.14 -6.45 1.52
CA LYS A 83 -11.39 -6.70 0.10
C LYS A 83 -10.88 -5.52 -0.72
N VAL A 84 -10.00 -5.81 -1.68
CA VAL A 84 -9.44 -4.77 -2.57
C VAL A 84 -10.54 -3.97 -3.29
N GLU A 85 -11.68 -4.61 -3.61
CA GLU A 85 -12.81 -3.93 -4.27
C GLU A 85 -13.41 -2.80 -3.43
N ASP A 86 -13.36 -2.90 -2.09
CA ASP A 86 -13.91 -1.88 -1.20
C ASP A 86 -13.14 -0.57 -1.26
N TYR A 87 -11.86 -0.61 -1.65
CA TYR A 87 -10.99 0.57 -1.74
C TYR A 87 -10.91 1.17 -3.15
N LEU A 88 -11.56 0.54 -4.13
CA LEU A 88 -11.59 1.01 -5.52
C LEU A 88 -12.83 1.87 -5.84
N LYS A 89 -13.67 2.17 -4.84
CA LYS A 89 -14.94 2.91 -5.01
C LYS A 89 -14.77 4.26 -5.69
N LEU A 90 -13.62 4.91 -5.52
CA LEU A 90 -13.30 6.22 -6.10
C LEU A 90 -12.54 6.14 -7.43
N ILE A 91 -12.20 4.93 -7.89
CA ILE A 91 -11.45 4.71 -9.14
C ILE A 91 -12.43 4.46 -10.28
N PRO A 92 -12.24 5.07 -11.48
CA PRO A 92 -13.05 4.76 -12.64
C PRO A 92 -13.05 3.26 -12.97
N LYS A 93 -14.21 2.67 -13.25
CA LYS A 93 -14.36 1.22 -13.42
C LYS A 93 -13.51 0.67 -14.58
N GLU A 94 -13.31 1.47 -15.62
CA GLU A 94 -12.47 1.16 -16.77
C GLU A 94 -10.97 1.16 -16.43
N ALA A 95 -10.57 1.84 -15.35
CA ALA A 95 -9.19 1.98 -14.94
C ALA A 95 -8.69 0.77 -14.13
N TYR A 96 -9.57 -0.14 -13.70
CA TYR A 96 -9.14 -1.34 -12.96
C TYR A 96 -9.78 -2.64 -13.44
N ARG A 97 -9.12 -3.75 -13.10
CA ARG A 97 -9.66 -5.11 -13.26
C ARG A 97 -9.40 -5.91 -12.00
N LEU A 98 -10.48 -6.38 -11.38
CA LEU A 98 -10.41 -7.30 -10.25
C LEU A 98 -9.98 -8.69 -10.72
N LYS A 99 -9.19 -9.35 -9.90
CA LYS A 99 -8.82 -10.75 -10.04
C LYS A 99 -8.78 -11.39 -8.67
N VAL A 100 -9.45 -12.52 -8.53
CA VAL A 100 -9.31 -13.36 -7.35
C VAL A 100 -8.11 -14.26 -7.58
N ILE A 101 -7.06 -14.09 -6.79
CA ILE A 101 -5.96 -15.06 -6.71
C ILE A 101 -6.02 -15.59 -5.30
N ARG A 102 -6.17 -16.91 -5.15
CA ARG A 102 -5.88 -17.61 -3.90
C ARG A 102 -4.52 -18.24 -4.07
N LYS A 103 -3.52 -17.72 -3.38
CA LYS A 103 -2.20 -18.35 -3.33
C LYS A 103 -1.77 -18.51 -1.90
N ARG A 104 -1.56 -19.77 -1.51
CA ARG A 104 -0.90 -20.12 -0.25
C ARG A 104 0.60 -20.01 -0.48
N SER A 105 1.24 -19.11 0.24
CA SER A 105 2.69 -19.05 0.32
C SER A 105 3.25 -20.38 0.90
N PHE A 106 4.41 -20.83 0.41
CA PHE A 106 5.08 -22.05 0.89
C PHE A 106 5.59 -21.88 2.34
N ASP A 107 5.88 -20.64 2.74
CA ASP A 107 6.01 -20.20 4.14
C ASP A 107 4.63 -19.73 4.61
N SER A 108 4.03 -20.46 5.52
CA SER A 108 2.60 -20.52 5.85
C SER A 108 1.92 -19.25 6.40
N SER A 109 2.50 -18.05 6.30
CA SER A 109 1.97 -16.84 6.96
C SER A 109 1.19 -15.88 6.05
N TYR A 110 1.16 -16.07 4.73
CA TYR A 110 0.46 -15.13 3.83
C TYR A 110 -0.52 -15.82 2.88
N GLU A 111 -1.79 -15.44 2.95
CA GLU A 111 -2.79 -15.72 1.93
C GLU A 111 -3.10 -14.40 1.18
N MET A 112 -2.78 -14.37 -0.12
CA MET A 112 -3.37 -13.35 -1.00
C MET A 112 -4.75 -13.84 -1.39
N LYS A 113 -5.79 -13.03 -1.14
CA LYS A 113 -7.19 -13.40 -1.42
C LYS A 113 -7.79 -12.63 -2.60
N THR A 114 -7.48 -11.33 -2.70
CA THR A 114 -7.97 -10.48 -3.79
C THR A 114 -6.88 -9.53 -4.28
N TRP A 115 -6.82 -9.30 -5.59
CA TRP A 115 -6.00 -8.23 -6.15
C TRP A 115 -6.70 -7.52 -7.28
N ALA A 116 -6.33 -6.27 -7.48
CA ALA A 116 -6.76 -5.46 -8.61
C ALA A 116 -5.56 -4.99 -9.39
N LYS A 117 -5.66 -5.09 -10.70
CA LYS A 117 -4.78 -4.37 -11.61
C LYS A 117 -5.41 -3.02 -11.89
N MET A 118 -4.78 -1.95 -11.47
CA MET A 118 -5.19 -0.58 -11.71
C MET A 118 -4.26 0.05 -12.77
N THR A 119 -4.81 0.92 -13.61
CA THR A 119 -4.08 1.80 -14.51
C THR A 119 -4.29 3.22 -14.01
N ASP A 120 -3.22 3.93 -13.68
CA ASP A 120 -3.34 5.32 -13.24
C ASP A 120 -3.67 6.27 -14.41
N ARG A 121 -3.96 7.53 -14.09
CA ARG A 121 -4.31 8.56 -15.09
C ARG A 121 -3.18 8.81 -16.12
N PHE A 122 -1.95 8.40 -15.81
CA PHE A 122 -0.77 8.53 -16.66
C PHE A 122 -0.45 7.25 -17.46
N GLY A 123 -1.32 6.23 -17.38
CA GLY A 123 -1.17 4.97 -18.11
C GLY A 123 -0.23 3.94 -17.46
N ARG A 124 0.27 4.19 -16.25
CA ARG A 124 1.12 3.23 -15.52
C ARG A 124 0.26 2.20 -14.80
N LYS A 125 0.81 1.01 -14.64
CA LYS A 125 0.10 -0.16 -14.12
C LYS A 125 0.50 -0.43 -12.68
N TRP A 126 -0.49 -0.53 -11.81
CA TRP A 126 -0.36 -0.75 -10.38
C TRP A 126 -1.11 -2.01 -9.98
N ALA A 127 -0.60 -2.70 -8.97
CA ALA A 127 -1.27 -3.79 -8.30
C ALA A 127 -1.71 -3.31 -6.92
N LEU A 128 -2.99 -3.48 -6.61
CA LEU A 128 -3.54 -3.41 -5.26
C LEU A 128 -3.77 -4.85 -4.80
N VAL A 129 -3.16 -5.25 -3.69
CA VAL A 129 -3.27 -6.61 -3.16
C VAL A 129 -3.70 -6.56 -1.70
N ASP A 130 -4.65 -7.43 -1.34
CA ASP A 130 -4.91 -7.79 0.04
C ASP A 130 -3.92 -8.89 0.45
N MET A 131 -3.17 -8.63 1.51
CA MET A 131 -2.30 -9.59 2.18
C MET A 131 -2.85 -9.82 3.59
N THR A 132 -3.42 -10.99 3.83
CA THR A 132 -3.70 -11.43 5.20
C THR A 132 -2.41 -12.03 5.77
N ILE A 133 -1.90 -11.50 6.89
CA ILE A 133 -0.78 -12.08 7.63
C ILE A 133 -1.37 -12.94 8.73
N HIS A 134 -1.14 -14.25 8.70
CA HIS A 134 -1.58 -15.20 9.72
C HIS A 134 -0.53 -15.33 10.83
N ASP A 135 -0.17 -14.24 11.50
CA ASP A 135 0.65 -14.29 12.72
C ASP A 135 0.00 -13.40 13.80
N GLU A 136 -0.55 -14.07 14.85
CA GLU A 136 -1.08 -13.61 16.16
C GLU A 136 -2.00 -12.37 16.26
N MET A 137 -2.03 -11.51 15.25
CA MET A 137 -2.87 -10.34 15.10
C MET A 137 -3.47 -10.42 13.69
N ASP A 138 -4.75 -10.79 13.58
CA ASP A 138 -5.51 -10.87 12.33
C ASP A 138 -5.66 -9.49 11.67
N GLU A 139 -4.55 -8.91 11.20
CA GLU A 139 -4.50 -7.64 10.50
C GLU A 139 -4.39 -7.88 8.99
N GLY A 140 -5.45 -7.54 8.28
CA GLY A 140 -5.36 -7.43 6.83
C GLY A 140 -4.47 -6.25 6.44
N ASN A 141 -3.65 -6.44 5.40
CA ASN A 141 -2.75 -5.42 4.89
C ASN A 141 -3.07 -5.14 3.43
N LEU A 142 -3.33 -3.88 3.09
CA LEU A 142 -3.43 -3.44 1.70
C LEU A 142 -2.05 -3.00 1.22
N ARG A 143 -1.60 -3.54 0.08
CA ARG A 143 -0.35 -3.11 -0.56
C ARG A 143 -0.63 -2.59 -1.98
N ILE A 144 -0.01 -1.46 -2.31
CA ILE A 144 -0.03 -0.83 -3.63
C ILE A 144 1.40 -0.80 -4.18
N TYR A 145 1.62 -1.33 -5.38
CA TYR A 145 2.94 -1.32 -6.00
C TYR A 145 2.89 -1.34 -7.52
N ASN A 146 3.94 -0.84 -8.17
CA ASN A 146 4.01 -0.81 -9.62
C ASN A 146 4.19 -2.22 -10.21
N MET A 147 3.44 -2.54 -11.26
CA MET A 147 3.48 -3.86 -11.89
C MET A 147 4.77 -4.13 -12.68
N LYS A 148 5.66 -3.16 -12.92
CA LYS A 148 7.00 -3.47 -13.45
C LYS A 148 7.74 -4.49 -12.57
N TYR A 149 7.49 -4.44 -11.26
CA TYR A 149 8.02 -5.39 -10.28
C TYR A 149 7.34 -6.77 -10.31
N SER A 150 6.21 -6.92 -11.01
CA SER A 150 5.57 -8.24 -11.19
C SER A 150 6.29 -9.15 -12.19
N GLY A 151 7.22 -8.60 -13.00
CA GLY A 151 8.08 -9.34 -13.93
C GLY A 151 9.51 -9.56 -13.43
N VAL A 152 9.91 -8.90 -12.34
CA VAL A 152 11.17 -9.22 -11.66
C VAL A 152 10.90 -10.53 -10.93
N ARG A 153 11.57 -11.60 -11.37
CA ARG A 153 11.72 -12.82 -10.57
C ARG A 153 12.15 -12.38 -9.18
N HIS A 154 11.22 -12.33 -8.23
CA HIS A 154 11.55 -12.38 -6.83
C HIS A 154 12.22 -13.74 -6.64
N CYS A 155 13.54 -13.78 -6.81
CA CYS A 155 14.39 -14.84 -6.30
C CYS A 155 14.08 -14.92 -4.80
N GLY A 156 13.23 -15.87 -4.44
CA GLY A 156 12.65 -16.03 -3.10
C GLY A 156 11.19 -16.48 -3.10
N TRP A 157 10.39 -16.16 -4.12
CA TRP A 157 8.97 -16.47 -4.12
C TRP A 157 8.53 -17.08 -5.45
N GLY A 158 8.59 -18.41 -5.50
CA GLY A 158 8.31 -19.21 -6.69
C GLY A 158 6.96 -18.91 -7.33
N PHE A 159 7.01 -18.44 -8.57
CA PHE A 159 5.95 -18.57 -9.56
C PHE A 159 6.62 -19.18 -10.79
N CYS A 160 6.52 -20.51 -10.93
CA CYS A 160 6.66 -21.11 -12.24
C CYS A 160 5.35 -20.88 -13.00
N SER A 161 5.55 -20.45 -14.25
CA SER A 161 4.58 -20.32 -15.35
C SER A 161 3.64 -21.51 -15.50
#